data_AF-A0A084G957-F1
#
_entry.id   AF-A0A084G957-F1
#
_cell.length_a   1.000
_cell.length_b   1.000
_cell.length_c   1.000
_cell.angle_alpha   90.00
_cell.angle_beta   90.00
_cell.angle_gamma   90.00
#
_symmetry.space_group_name_H-M   'P 1'
#
loop_
_entity.id
_entity.type
_entity.pdbx_description
1 polymer ?
#
loop_
_entity_poly.entity_id
_entity_poly.type
_entity_poly.pdbx_seq_one_letter_code
_entity_poly.pdbx_strand_id
1 'polypeptide(L)'
;MADIKARIPGFSSGPKYATLDTASSTVDIADDDAPRDTPWGARNRRLLRIATLTLAAALVAYMILTSGLGFDYASQPQKVSTKLWGQYSPYFPVPSEIDSAVPEGCTITFAQVLSRHGARDPTLYKTQIYNATLARIQKGATKFGKGYEFLKDLEYTLGADQLTAFGIEQMLDQGREVAQRYGHLAFVDNLPFIRASGQKRVIDSAENWAHGFYGELVAGDGGPVPDEEEYLGSILIVPETHGFNNTLDHGRCSQFEEGPESQVGNHARNAFADKFTPPILQRLHDNLGGDLALTRDDAINIMDLCPFYTVANPNPQTNVSDFCHLFTHDEWKSYDYYQSLGKYYGYANGNPLGPTQGVGFVNELVARLTRRPVQDHTSTNSTLTGSPDTFPLDRALYADFSHDNTMLSIYAALGLYNLTEPLPRLDRTSPGKTEGFAASWTVPFAGRMFVEKMTCSAEGEEELVRVIVNDRVVPLQGFKTFRFGCK
;
A
#
# COMPACT_ATOMS: atom_id res chain seq x y z
N MET A 1 -26.06 -16.25 23.89
CA MET A 1 -25.50 -16.64 25.21
C MET A 1 -25.58 -18.17 25.30
N ALA A 2 -24.54 -18.98 25.30
CA ALA A 2 -23.10 -18.80 25.48
C ALA A 2 -22.38 -19.87 24.62
N ASP A 3 -21.68 -19.47 23.56
CA ASP A 3 -20.68 -20.31 22.88
C ASP A 3 -19.75 -19.51 21.94
N ILE A 4 -19.30 -18.33 22.38
CA ILE A 4 -18.35 -17.49 21.61
C ILE A 4 -17.03 -17.28 22.37
N LYS A 5 -16.96 -17.66 23.65
CA LYS A 5 -15.77 -17.47 24.50
C LYS A 5 -14.70 -18.58 24.39
N ALA A 6 -14.90 -19.61 23.57
CA ALA A 6 -14.02 -20.78 23.54
C ALA A 6 -13.08 -20.88 22.32
N ARG A 7 -13.04 -19.89 21.41
CA ARG A 7 -12.27 -20.00 20.14
C ARG A 7 -11.08 -19.06 19.97
N ILE A 8 -10.64 -18.36 21.02
CA ILE A 8 -9.47 -17.47 20.93
C ILE A 8 -8.50 -17.73 22.10
N PRO A 9 -7.41 -18.49 21.90
CA PRO A 9 -6.30 -18.53 22.84
C PRO A 9 -5.46 -17.25 22.70
N GLY A 10 -5.34 -16.43 23.76
CA GLY A 10 -4.34 -15.36 23.83
C GLY A 10 -4.78 -13.96 24.30
N PHE A 11 -5.98 -13.79 24.86
CA PHE A 11 -6.42 -12.50 25.38
C PHE A 11 -5.73 -12.13 26.70
N SER A 12 -4.59 -11.44 26.62
CA SER A 12 -3.93 -10.77 27.74
C SER A 12 -4.20 -9.28 27.66
N SER A 13 -4.82 -8.74 28.71
CA SER A 13 -5.28 -7.36 28.83
C SER A 13 -4.17 -6.37 29.24
N GLY A 14 -4.14 -5.22 28.53
CA GLY A 14 -3.77 -3.92 29.11
C GLY A 14 -2.57 -3.20 28.45
N PRO A 15 -2.73 -1.95 27.99
CA PRO A 15 -1.62 -1.04 27.82
C PRO A 15 -1.50 -0.11 29.06
N LYS A 16 -0.35 -0.16 29.73
CA LYS A 16 0.15 0.93 30.55
C LYS A 16 1.15 1.71 29.71
N TYR A 17 0.82 2.95 29.33
CA TYR A 17 1.83 3.94 28.98
C TYR A 17 1.53 5.25 29.69
N ALA A 18 2.47 5.65 30.54
CA ALA A 18 2.50 6.88 31.29
C ALA A 18 2.96 8.03 30.39
N THR A 19 2.35 9.18 30.63
CA THR A 19 2.68 10.51 30.08
C THR A 19 4.09 10.93 30.49
N LEU A 20 4.86 11.46 29.53
CA LEU A 20 6.11 12.17 29.79
C LEU A 20 5.91 13.65 29.48
N ASP A 21 6.12 14.47 30.50
CA ASP A 21 6.05 15.93 30.49
C ASP A 21 7.16 16.55 29.64
N THR A 22 6.78 17.61 28.93
CA THR A 22 7.67 18.51 28.19
C THR A 22 8.24 19.58 29.12
N ALA A 23 9.54 19.50 29.40
CA ALA A 23 10.28 20.59 30.04
C ALA A 23 11.14 21.32 28.99
N SER A 24 10.71 22.52 28.64
CA SER A 24 11.49 23.54 27.93
C SER A 24 12.64 24.02 28.83
N SER A 25 13.87 24.05 28.29
CA SER A 25 14.96 24.83 28.89
C SER A 25 15.69 25.60 27.80
N THR A 26 15.55 26.92 27.87
CA THR A 26 16.34 27.92 27.16
C THR A 26 17.69 28.06 27.87
N VAL A 27 18.78 27.89 27.14
CA VAL A 27 20.14 28.22 27.62
C VAL A 27 20.59 29.48 26.92
N ASP A 28 20.75 30.55 27.70
CA ASP A 28 21.38 31.81 27.28
C ASP A 28 22.87 31.59 27.03
N ILE A 29 23.35 31.96 25.84
CA ILE A 29 24.76 32.03 25.50
C ILE A 29 25.18 33.50 25.65
N ALA A 30 25.95 33.80 26.69
CA ALA A 30 26.65 35.06 26.83
C ALA A 30 28.03 34.97 26.15
N ASP A 31 28.29 35.92 25.25
CA ASP A 31 29.59 36.23 24.68
C ASP A 31 30.59 36.63 25.77
N ASP A 32 31.78 36.03 25.76
CA ASP A 32 32.95 36.58 26.47
C ASP A 32 34.24 36.24 25.70
N ASP A 33 34.58 37.12 24.76
CA ASP A 33 35.85 37.13 24.03
C ASP A 33 36.92 37.85 24.87
N ALA A 34 37.87 37.09 25.44
CA ALA A 34 39.20 37.58 25.80
C ALA A 34 40.21 36.44 26.03
N PRO A 35 41.39 36.44 25.37
CA PRO A 35 42.41 35.42 25.59
C PRO A 35 43.12 35.65 26.92
N ARG A 36 42.85 34.80 27.92
CA ARG A 36 43.60 34.76 29.18
C ARG A 36 44.93 34.05 28.97
N ASP A 37 45.98 34.81 28.70
CA ASP A 37 47.37 34.33 28.79
C ASP A 37 47.71 34.01 30.25
N THR A 38 47.56 32.74 30.64
CA THR A 38 47.98 32.27 31.96
C THR A 38 49.48 31.92 31.97
N PRO A 39 50.25 32.32 33.00
CA PRO A 39 51.69 32.06 33.11
C PRO A 39 52.10 30.58 33.09
N TRP A 40 51.14 29.66 33.23
CA TRP A 40 51.35 28.22 33.22
C TRP A 40 51.60 27.67 31.80
N GLY A 41 50.90 28.22 30.79
CA GLY A 41 51.00 27.77 29.40
C GLY A 41 52.34 28.09 28.73
N ALA A 42 53.06 29.12 29.20
CA ALA A 42 54.36 29.51 28.64
C ALA A 42 55.52 28.63 29.16
N ARG A 43 55.46 28.19 30.42
CA ARG A 43 56.56 27.45 31.09
C ARG A 43 56.62 25.97 30.71
N ASN A 44 55.50 25.39 30.28
CA ASN A 44 55.36 23.95 30.01
C ASN A 44 55.08 23.60 28.53
N ARG A 45 55.30 24.52 27.58
CA ARG A 45 55.03 24.27 26.14
C ARG A 45 55.72 23.02 25.58
N ARG A 46 56.92 22.69 26.06
CA ARG A 46 57.62 21.45 25.67
C ARG A 46 56.92 20.21 26.21
N LEU A 47 56.48 20.23 27.47
CA LEU A 47 55.74 19.12 28.08
C LEU A 47 54.36 18.93 27.45
N LEU A 48 53.64 20.02 27.16
CA LEU A 48 52.38 19.97 26.42
C LEU A 48 52.55 19.42 25.00
N ARG A 49 53.61 19.84 24.27
CA ARG A 49 53.91 19.29 22.94
C ARG A 49 54.28 17.81 22.98
N ILE A 50 55.04 17.37 23.99
CA ILE A 50 55.37 15.96 24.15
C ILE A 50 54.11 15.16 24.48
N ALA A 51 53.27 15.65 25.39
CA ALA A 51 52.01 15.02 25.76
C ALA A 51 51.05 14.90 24.56
N THR A 52 50.89 15.96 23.75
CA THR A 52 50.05 15.92 22.56
C THR A 52 50.61 15.01 21.47
N LEU A 53 51.93 14.99 21.27
CA LEU A 53 52.57 14.06 20.33
C LEU A 53 52.44 12.60 20.78
N THR A 54 52.56 12.31 22.08
CA THR A 54 52.34 10.96 22.61
C THR A 54 50.88 10.53 22.50
N LEU A 55 49.92 11.46 22.71
CA LEU A 55 48.50 11.17 22.55
C LEU A 55 48.14 10.92 21.08
N ALA A 56 48.70 11.72 20.17
CA ALA A 56 48.53 11.55 18.73
C ALA A 56 49.14 10.22 18.24
N ALA A 57 50.35 9.89 18.71
CA ALA A 57 50.98 8.61 18.39
C ALA A 57 50.19 7.41 18.95
N ALA A 58 49.63 7.52 20.15
CA ALA A 58 48.77 6.49 20.74
C ALA A 58 47.45 6.33 19.95
N LEU A 59 46.85 7.43 19.48
CA LEU A 59 45.66 7.41 18.63
C LEU A 59 45.94 6.79 17.26
N VAL A 60 47.07 7.10 16.64
CA VAL A 60 47.48 6.49 15.36
C VAL A 60 47.79 5.01 15.55
N ALA A 61 48.48 4.63 16.63
CA ALA A 61 48.73 3.23 16.96
C ALA A 61 47.42 2.47 17.24
N TYR A 62 46.46 3.09 17.94
CA TYR A 62 45.13 2.53 18.16
C TYR A 62 44.37 2.34 16.84
N MET A 63 44.37 3.34 15.95
CA MET A 63 43.75 3.27 14.63
C MET A 63 44.36 2.15 13.76
N ILE A 64 45.69 1.98 13.81
CA ILE A 64 46.40 0.91 13.10
C ILE A 64 46.06 -0.46 13.71
N LEU A 65 46.04 -0.58 15.05
CA LEU A 65 45.66 -1.81 15.75
C LEU A 65 44.19 -2.19 15.53
N THR A 66 43.28 -1.22 15.41
CA THR A 66 41.87 -1.46 15.09
C THR A 66 41.63 -1.73 13.61
N SER A 67 42.51 -1.26 12.71
CA SER A 67 42.42 -1.56 11.28
C SER A 67 42.91 -2.98 10.92
N GLY A 68 43.71 -3.61 11.79
CA GLY A 68 44.17 -5.00 11.64
C GLY A 68 43.27 -6.04 12.33
N LEU A 69 42.33 -5.60 13.16
CA LEU A 69 41.24 -6.43 13.65
C LEU A 69 40.09 -6.27 12.66
N GLY A 70 40.04 -7.17 11.67
CA GLY A 70 38.84 -7.38 10.88
C GLY A 70 37.70 -7.76 11.82
N PHE A 71 36.99 -6.76 12.33
CA PHE A 71 35.64 -6.94 12.77
C PHE A 71 34.88 -7.34 11.52
N ASP A 72 34.63 -8.64 11.38
CA ASP A 72 33.45 -9.13 10.70
C ASP A 72 32.30 -8.31 11.27
N TYR A 73 31.92 -7.25 10.56
CA TYR A 73 30.63 -6.63 10.76
C TYR A 73 29.67 -7.72 10.27
N ALA A 74 29.32 -8.64 11.17
CA ALA A 74 28.18 -9.49 11.02
C ALA A 74 27.05 -8.52 10.71
N SER A 75 26.71 -8.43 9.42
CA SER A 75 25.68 -7.56 8.93
C SER A 75 24.45 -7.93 9.74
N GLN A 76 23.99 -7.01 10.58
CA GLN A 76 22.66 -7.07 11.15
C GLN A 76 21.73 -7.47 10.00
N PRO A 77 20.94 -8.55 10.12
CA PRO A 77 20.10 -9.00 9.02
C PRO A 77 19.27 -7.80 8.56
N GLN A 78 19.48 -7.40 7.30
CA GLN A 78 18.88 -6.19 6.77
C GLN A 78 17.37 -6.36 6.87
N LYS A 79 16.71 -5.52 7.68
CA LYS A 79 15.26 -5.62 7.90
C LYS A 79 14.53 -5.48 6.57
N VAL A 80 13.91 -6.56 6.10
CA VAL A 80 13.05 -6.56 4.92
C VAL A 80 11.85 -5.67 5.20
N SER A 81 11.54 -4.76 4.29
CA SER A 81 10.35 -3.92 4.39
C SER A 81 9.24 -4.47 3.51
N THR A 82 8.11 -4.81 4.12
CA THR A 82 6.88 -5.22 3.42
C THR A 82 6.23 -4.08 2.61
N LYS A 83 6.74 -2.85 2.78
CA LYS A 83 6.26 -1.62 2.12
C LYS A 83 6.89 -1.38 0.74
N LEU A 84 7.72 -2.30 0.26
CA LEU A 84 8.48 -2.20 -0.98
C LEU A 84 8.12 -3.31 -1.98
N TRP A 85 6.87 -3.77 -1.95
CA TRP A 85 6.38 -4.85 -2.81
C TRP A 85 5.38 -4.34 -3.86
N GLY A 86 5.33 -3.03 -4.12
CA GLY A 86 4.34 -2.44 -5.01
C GLY A 86 2.92 -2.80 -4.61
N GLN A 87 2.09 -3.19 -5.58
CA GLN A 87 0.72 -3.66 -5.34
C GLN A 87 0.63 -4.95 -4.51
N TYR A 88 1.73 -5.66 -4.25
CA TYR A 88 1.72 -6.85 -3.38
C TYR A 88 2.06 -6.53 -1.93
N SER A 89 2.33 -5.26 -1.61
CA SER A 89 2.47 -4.83 -0.22
C SER A 89 1.12 -5.02 0.49
N PRO A 90 1.09 -5.58 1.71
CA PRO A 90 -0.04 -5.39 2.62
C PRO A 90 -0.32 -3.89 2.80
N TYR A 91 -1.57 -3.52 3.05
CA TYR A 91 -1.92 -2.13 3.35
C TYR A 91 -1.07 -1.60 4.52
N PHE A 92 -0.65 -0.33 4.39
CA PHE A 92 -0.05 0.46 5.45
C PHE A 92 -0.42 1.94 5.25
N PRO A 93 -0.53 2.73 6.34
CA PRO A 93 -0.72 4.18 6.22
C PRO A 93 0.50 4.82 5.56
N VAL A 94 0.26 5.69 4.59
CA VAL A 94 1.32 6.40 3.84
C VAL A 94 1.53 7.82 4.37
N PRO A 95 2.74 8.40 4.20
CA PRO A 95 3.01 9.77 4.62
C PRO A 95 2.04 10.79 4.01
N SER A 96 1.56 11.72 4.84
CA SER A 96 0.71 12.83 4.42
C SER A 96 1.22 14.14 5.03
N GLU A 97 1.12 15.22 4.28
CA GLU A 97 1.41 16.58 4.77
C GLU A 97 0.22 17.18 5.54
N ILE A 98 -0.99 16.66 5.29
CA ILE A 98 -2.23 17.12 5.91
C ILE A 98 -2.78 15.98 6.76
N ASP A 99 -3.17 16.29 8.00
CA ASP A 99 -3.80 15.33 8.89
C ASP A 99 -5.13 14.83 8.29
N SER A 100 -5.32 13.51 8.30
CA SER A 100 -6.54 12.86 7.84
C SER A 100 -7.66 12.91 8.88
N ALA A 101 -7.42 13.37 10.11
CA ALA A 101 -8.46 13.64 11.08
C ALA A 101 -9.56 14.58 10.51
N VAL A 102 -10.80 14.41 10.99
CA VAL A 102 -11.87 15.36 10.66
C VAL A 102 -11.50 16.72 11.30
N PRO A 103 -11.46 17.82 10.54
CA PRO A 103 -11.06 19.10 11.10
C PRO A 103 -12.02 19.56 12.21
N GLU A 104 -11.50 20.33 13.17
CA GLU A 104 -12.31 20.86 14.27
C GLU A 104 -13.46 21.74 13.75
N GLY A 105 -14.67 21.50 14.27
CA GLY A 105 -15.87 22.23 13.85
C GLY A 105 -16.46 21.77 12.50
N CYS A 106 -15.94 20.69 11.91
CA CYS A 106 -16.49 20.03 10.73
C CYS A 106 -17.20 18.72 11.07
N THR A 107 -18.26 18.41 10.34
CA THR A 107 -19.01 17.15 10.45
C THR A 107 -19.06 16.48 9.08
N ILE A 108 -18.65 15.22 8.98
CA ILE A 108 -18.81 14.42 7.75
C ILE A 108 -20.29 14.16 7.52
N THR A 109 -20.78 14.46 6.32
CA THR A 109 -22.18 14.28 5.89
C THR A 109 -22.34 13.23 4.79
N PHE A 110 -21.24 12.85 4.15
CA PHE A 110 -21.18 11.78 3.15
C PHE A 110 -19.79 11.13 3.16
N ALA A 111 -19.75 9.81 2.95
CA ALA A 111 -18.51 9.10 2.68
C ALA A 111 -18.69 8.02 1.60
N GLN A 112 -17.77 8.00 0.64
CA GLN A 112 -17.58 6.91 -0.31
C GLN A 112 -16.29 6.18 0.04
N VAL A 113 -16.38 4.86 0.24
CA VAL A 113 -15.23 3.96 0.29
C VAL A 113 -15.05 3.30 -1.08
N LEU A 114 -13.84 3.33 -1.60
CA LEU A 114 -13.41 2.48 -2.72
C LEU A 114 -12.25 1.63 -2.24
N SER A 115 -12.47 0.32 -2.13
CA SER A 115 -11.51 -0.62 -1.57
C SER A 115 -11.05 -1.64 -2.59
N ARG A 116 -9.77 -2.01 -2.51
CA ARG A 116 -9.26 -3.21 -3.15
C ARG A 116 -9.63 -4.42 -2.31
N HIS A 117 -9.65 -5.59 -2.95
CA HIS A 117 -9.58 -6.87 -2.25
C HIS A 117 -8.35 -6.99 -1.32
N GLY A 118 -8.47 -7.84 -0.30
CA GLY A 118 -7.39 -8.18 0.63
C GLY A 118 -6.23 -8.97 0.00
N ALA A 119 -5.22 -9.31 0.81
CA ALA A 119 -4.11 -10.13 0.37
C ALA A 119 -4.55 -11.52 -0.11
N ARG A 120 -3.98 -11.95 -1.23
CA ARG A 120 -4.41 -13.16 -1.95
C ARG A 120 -3.23 -14.02 -2.37
N ASP A 121 -3.53 -15.25 -2.71
CA ASP A 121 -2.64 -16.10 -3.49
C ASP A 121 -2.33 -15.49 -4.87
N PRO A 122 -1.27 -15.95 -5.56
CA PRO A 122 -1.04 -15.61 -6.96
C PRO A 122 -2.25 -15.95 -7.84
N THR A 123 -2.37 -15.33 -9.01
CA THR A 123 -3.38 -15.79 -9.98
C THR A 123 -3.04 -17.19 -10.46
N LEU A 124 -4.02 -17.97 -10.94
CA LEU A 124 -3.78 -19.34 -11.43
C LEU A 124 -2.61 -19.41 -12.43
N TYR A 125 -2.57 -18.49 -13.40
CA TYR A 125 -1.49 -18.39 -14.38
C TYR A 125 -0.12 -18.15 -13.73
N LYS A 126 -0.05 -17.21 -12.76
CA LYS A 126 1.21 -16.91 -12.06
C LYS A 126 1.65 -18.04 -11.14
N THR A 127 0.71 -18.72 -10.47
CA THR A 127 1.03 -19.90 -9.64
C THR A 127 1.70 -20.99 -10.48
N GLN A 128 1.22 -21.25 -11.70
CA GLN A 128 1.84 -22.23 -12.61
C GLN A 128 3.27 -21.80 -13.00
N ILE A 129 3.48 -20.52 -13.30
CA ILE A 129 4.81 -19.99 -13.65
C ILE A 129 5.78 -20.07 -12.48
N TYR A 130 5.36 -19.68 -11.28
CA TYR A 130 6.21 -19.70 -10.10
C TYR A 130 6.61 -21.11 -9.73
N ASN A 131 5.66 -22.05 -9.73
CA ASN A 131 5.93 -23.46 -9.49
C ASN A 131 6.92 -24.01 -10.53
N ALA A 132 6.71 -23.73 -11.82
CA ALA A 132 7.62 -24.17 -12.89
C ALA A 132 9.03 -23.58 -12.74
N THR A 133 9.15 -22.32 -12.31
CA THR A 133 10.43 -21.65 -12.04
C THR A 133 11.19 -22.37 -10.92
N LEU A 134 10.52 -22.67 -9.80
CA LEU A 134 11.12 -23.38 -8.68
C LEU A 134 11.51 -24.82 -9.03
N ALA A 135 10.64 -25.55 -9.75
CA ALA A 135 10.94 -26.92 -10.18
C ALA A 135 12.18 -26.97 -11.09
N ARG A 136 12.34 -25.96 -11.97
CA ARG A 136 13.53 -25.85 -12.84
C ARG A 136 14.79 -25.56 -12.04
N ILE A 137 14.71 -24.68 -11.03
CA ILE A 137 15.82 -24.41 -10.10
C ILE A 137 16.20 -25.68 -9.34
N GLN A 138 15.24 -26.36 -8.71
CA GLN A 138 15.47 -27.57 -7.92
C GLN A 138 16.08 -28.71 -8.74
N LYS A 139 15.64 -28.86 -10.00
CA LYS A 139 16.16 -29.89 -10.90
C LYS A 139 17.57 -29.58 -11.42
N GLY A 140 17.88 -28.32 -11.71
CA GLY A 140 19.10 -27.92 -12.40
C GLY A 140 20.22 -27.40 -11.49
N ALA A 141 19.89 -26.98 -10.26
CA ALA A 141 20.87 -26.46 -9.32
C ALA A 141 21.84 -27.56 -8.89
N THR A 142 23.13 -27.24 -8.84
CA THR A 142 24.17 -28.19 -8.41
C THR A 142 24.62 -27.96 -6.97
N LYS A 143 24.19 -26.84 -6.37
CA LYS A 143 24.42 -26.47 -4.98
C LYS A 143 23.31 -25.53 -4.51
N PHE A 144 23.20 -25.37 -3.21
CA PHE A 144 22.38 -24.32 -2.59
C PHE A 144 23.27 -23.62 -1.58
N GLY A 145 23.76 -22.43 -1.94
CA GLY A 145 24.61 -21.60 -1.10
C GLY A 145 23.91 -21.11 0.16
N LYS A 146 24.66 -20.42 1.04
CA LYS A 146 24.13 -19.89 2.30
C LYS A 146 22.95 -18.94 2.05
N GLY A 147 21.82 -19.21 2.71
CA GLY A 147 20.55 -18.50 2.54
C GLY A 147 19.66 -19.04 1.42
N TYR A 148 20.12 -20.01 0.63
CA TYR A 148 19.37 -20.64 -0.46
C TYR A 148 18.97 -22.08 -0.14
N GLU A 149 19.39 -22.62 1.00
CA GLU A 149 19.21 -24.03 1.37
C GLU A 149 17.72 -24.42 1.40
N PHE A 150 16.85 -23.50 1.82
CA PHE A 150 15.40 -23.75 1.88
C PHE A 150 14.80 -24.11 0.52
N LEU A 151 15.37 -23.63 -0.59
CA LEU A 151 14.86 -23.91 -1.94
C LEU A 151 15.00 -25.38 -2.32
N LYS A 152 15.93 -26.12 -1.71
CA LYS A 152 16.22 -27.51 -2.07
C LYS A 152 15.00 -28.41 -1.90
N ASP A 153 14.35 -28.27 -0.76
CA ASP A 153 13.24 -29.13 -0.32
C ASP A 153 11.92 -28.35 -0.22
N LEU A 154 11.88 -27.12 -0.74
CA LEU A 154 10.66 -26.29 -0.76
C LEU A 154 9.58 -26.94 -1.61
N GLU A 155 8.44 -27.23 -0.99
CA GLU A 155 7.21 -27.59 -1.69
C GLU A 155 6.41 -26.32 -2.05
N TYR A 156 5.86 -26.27 -3.27
CA TYR A 156 5.00 -25.17 -3.66
C TYR A 156 3.61 -25.31 -3.02
N THR A 157 3.32 -24.53 -1.98
CA THR A 157 2.06 -24.65 -1.21
C THR A 157 1.08 -23.50 -1.41
N LEU A 158 1.40 -22.52 -2.24
CA LEU A 158 0.50 -21.39 -2.51
C LEU A 158 -0.71 -21.84 -3.33
N GLY A 159 -1.86 -21.25 -3.05
CA GLY A 159 -3.10 -21.50 -3.79
C GLY A 159 -3.17 -20.74 -5.12
N ALA A 160 -4.39 -20.42 -5.53
CA ALA A 160 -4.67 -19.63 -6.71
C ALA A 160 -5.88 -18.73 -6.52
N ASP A 161 -5.71 -17.43 -6.81
CA ASP A 161 -6.72 -16.37 -6.89
C ASP A 161 -7.46 -16.00 -5.60
N GLN A 162 -7.55 -16.89 -4.61
CA GLN A 162 -8.31 -16.71 -3.38
C GLN A 162 -7.64 -15.76 -2.40
N LEU A 163 -8.45 -15.16 -1.51
CA LEU A 163 -7.92 -14.46 -0.35
C LEU A 163 -7.15 -15.43 0.56
N THR A 164 -6.06 -14.93 1.14
CA THR A 164 -5.36 -15.59 2.24
C THR A 164 -6.10 -15.33 3.55
N ALA A 165 -5.81 -16.11 4.59
CA ALA A 165 -6.32 -15.83 5.94
C ALA A 165 -5.96 -14.41 6.40
N PHE A 166 -4.74 -13.96 6.12
CA PHE A 166 -4.33 -12.59 6.39
C PHE A 166 -5.13 -11.56 5.58
N GLY A 167 -5.42 -11.84 4.30
CA GLY A 167 -6.27 -10.97 3.48
C GLY A 167 -7.68 -10.81 4.03
N ILE A 168 -8.26 -11.87 4.60
CA ILE A 168 -9.54 -11.82 5.31
C ILE A 168 -9.45 -10.90 6.53
N GLU A 169 -8.41 -11.05 7.35
CA GLU A 169 -8.17 -10.17 8.51
C GLU A 169 -8.04 -8.71 8.12
N GLN A 170 -7.32 -8.40 7.03
CA GLN A 170 -7.20 -7.02 6.53
C GLN A 170 -8.58 -6.41 6.21
N MET A 171 -9.50 -7.17 5.63
CA MET A 171 -10.82 -6.68 5.27
C MET A 171 -11.72 -6.52 6.51
N LEU A 172 -11.65 -7.45 7.46
CA LEU A 172 -12.33 -7.33 8.75
C LEU A 172 -11.86 -6.09 9.51
N ASP A 173 -10.55 -5.86 9.58
CA ASP A 173 -9.96 -4.67 10.22
C ASP A 173 -10.41 -3.39 9.54
N GLN A 174 -10.35 -3.34 8.20
CA GLN A 174 -10.81 -2.18 7.45
C GLN A 174 -12.30 -1.90 7.67
N GLY A 175 -13.14 -2.93 7.77
CA GLY A 175 -14.55 -2.81 8.11
C GLY A 175 -14.75 -2.11 9.46
N ARG A 176 -14.02 -2.57 10.49
CA ARG A 176 -14.03 -1.96 11.83
C ARG A 176 -13.57 -0.51 11.81
N GLU A 177 -12.46 -0.22 11.13
CA GLU A 177 -11.92 1.15 11.00
C GLU A 177 -12.91 2.10 10.34
N VAL A 178 -13.63 1.64 9.29
CA VAL A 178 -14.66 2.44 8.62
C VAL A 178 -15.86 2.67 9.54
N ALA A 179 -16.30 1.65 10.28
CA ALA A 179 -17.38 1.82 11.26
C ALA A 179 -17.00 2.80 12.37
N GLN A 180 -15.78 2.76 12.88
CA GLN A 180 -15.28 3.73 13.86
C GLN A 180 -15.24 5.16 13.31
N ARG A 181 -14.88 5.31 12.03
CA ARG A 181 -14.71 6.63 11.42
C ARG A 181 -16.00 7.25 10.90
N TYR A 182 -16.89 6.45 10.34
CA TYR A 182 -18.09 6.90 9.62
C TYR A 182 -19.38 6.23 10.09
N GLY A 183 -19.34 5.43 11.15
CA GLY A 183 -20.52 4.71 11.67
C GLY A 183 -21.68 5.62 12.03
N HIS A 184 -21.42 6.88 12.38
CA HIS A 184 -22.47 7.89 12.62
C HIS A 184 -23.32 8.21 11.39
N LEU A 185 -22.85 7.87 10.18
CA LEU A 185 -23.63 7.99 8.94
C LEU A 185 -24.57 6.80 8.71
N ALA A 186 -24.30 5.67 9.35
CA ALA A 186 -25.05 4.43 9.21
C ALA A 186 -26.06 4.28 10.35
N PHE A 187 -27.35 4.28 10.00
CA PHE A 187 -28.45 4.00 10.92
C PHE A 187 -29.45 3.09 10.23
N VAL A 188 -30.41 2.53 10.98
CA VAL A 188 -31.33 1.47 10.51
C VAL A 188 -31.97 1.79 9.15
N ASP A 189 -32.41 3.03 8.95
CA ASP A 189 -33.08 3.45 7.71
C ASP A 189 -32.11 3.96 6.61
N ASN A 190 -30.80 3.97 6.89
CA ASN A 190 -29.75 4.50 6.02
C ASN A 190 -28.45 3.68 6.15
N LEU A 191 -28.57 2.38 5.95
CA LEU A 191 -27.42 1.48 5.89
C LEU A 191 -26.52 1.80 4.69
N PRO A 192 -25.23 1.44 4.74
CA PRO A 192 -24.33 1.59 3.60
C PRO A 192 -24.87 0.86 2.37
N PHE A 193 -24.74 1.48 1.20
CA PHE A 193 -24.93 0.75 -0.06
C PHE A 193 -23.61 0.16 -0.53
N ILE A 194 -23.57 -1.17 -0.69
CA ILE A 194 -22.35 -1.92 -0.97
C ILE A 194 -22.40 -2.53 -2.37
N ARG A 195 -21.34 -2.34 -3.16
CA ARG A 195 -21.14 -3.07 -4.43
C ARG A 195 -19.80 -3.77 -4.45
N ALA A 196 -19.74 -4.91 -5.14
CA ALA A 196 -18.49 -5.64 -5.38
C ALA A 196 -18.37 -6.03 -6.85
N SER A 197 -17.18 -5.87 -7.41
CA SER A 197 -16.88 -6.46 -8.72
C SER A 197 -16.95 -7.99 -8.65
N GLY A 198 -17.42 -8.61 -9.73
CA GLY A 198 -17.91 -9.99 -9.80
C GLY A 198 -16.84 -11.07 -9.82
N GLN A 199 -15.77 -10.91 -9.05
CA GLN A 199 -14.72 -11.90 -8.86
C GLN A 199 -14.64 -12.34 -7.41
N LYS A 200 -14.53 -13.66 -7.20
CA LYS A 200 -14.63 -14.27 -5.87
C LYS A 200 -13.83 -13.54 -4.77
N ARG A 201 -12.54 -13.25 -5.00
CA ARG A 201 -11.71 -12.54 -4.00
C ARG A 201 -12.20 -11.13 -3.64
N VAL A 202 -12.89 -10.44 -4.56
CA VAL A 202 -13.48 -9.11 -4.32
C VAL A 202 -14.79 -9.24 -3.57
N ILE A 203 -15.61 -10.22 -3.95
CA ILE A 203 -16.86 -10.56 -3.25
C ILE A 203 -16.54 -10.95 -1.80
N ASP A 204 -15.66 -11.94 -1.60
CA ASP A 204 -15.21 -12.38 -0.27
C ASP A 204 -14.63 -11.20 0.54
N SER A 205 -13.98 -10.23 -0.13
CA SER A 205 -13.47 -9.03 0.55
C SER A 205 -14.58 -8.11 1.03
N ALA A 206 -15.62 -7.91 0.20
CA ALA A 206 -16.79 -7.12 0.57
C ALA A 206 -17.58 -7.76 1.72
N GLU A 207 -17.74 -9.08 1.69
CA GLU A 207 -18.41 -9.85 2.76
C GLU A 207 -17.63 -9.74 4.08
N ASN A 208 -16.31 -9.97 4.06
CA ASN A 208 -15.48 -9.85 5.27
C ASN A 208 -15.37 -8.41 5.78
N TRP A 209 -15.37 -7.43 4.89
CA TRP A 209 -15.48 -6.02 5.28
C TRP A 209 -16.82 -5.74 5.95
N ALA A 210 -17.93 -6.25 5.41
CA ALA A 210 -19.26 -6.09 5.99
C ALA A 210 -19.33 -6.72 7.39
N HIS A 211 -18.81 -7.93 7.57
CA HIS A 211 -18.69 -8.55 8.90
C HIS A 211 -17.94 -7.66 9.90
N GLY A 212 -16.81 -7.06 9.48
CA GLY A 212 -16.04 -6.13 10.32
C GLY A 212 -16.83 -4.87 10.65
N PHE A 213 -17.47 -4.26 9.65
CA PHE A 213 -18.24 -3.02 9.78
C PHE A 213 -19.47 -3.19 10.69
N TYR A 214 -20.35 -4.15 10.39
CA TYR A 214 -21.56 -4.38 11.18
C TYR A 214 -21.24 -4.93 12.57
N GLY A 215 -20.19 -5.75 12.71
CA GLY A 215 -19.71 -6.23 14.00
C GLY A 215 -19.27 -5.09 14.93
N GLU A 216 -18.58 -4.07 14.39
CA GLU A 216 -18.18 -2.89 15.15
C GLU A 216 -19.37 -2.00 15.54
N LEU A 217 -20.35 -1.81 14.65
CA LEU A 217 -21.57 -1.06 14.96
C LEU A 217 -22.36 -1.69 16.12
N VAL A 218 -22.41 -3.03 16.19
CA VAL A 218 -23.02 -3.76 17.32
C VAL A 218 -22.20 -3.59 18.60
N ALA A 219 -20.87 -3.64 18.51
CA ALA A 219 -19.99 -3.56 19.68
C ALA A 219 -19.94 -2.16 20.31
N GLY A 220 -20.14 -1.11 19.50
CA GLY A 220 -20.19 0.28 19.94
C GLY A 220 -21.52 0.66 20.60
N ASP A 221 -22.35 1.42 19.89
CA ASP A 221 -23.58 2.03 20.43
C ASP A 221 -24.75 1.03 20.58
N GLY A 222 -24.57 -0.23 20.17
CA GLY A 222 -25.58 -1.29 20.32
C GLY A 222 -26.86 -1.04 19.51
N GLY A 223 -26.78 -0.22 18.46
CA GLY A 223 -27.90 0.07 17.56
C GLY A 223 -28.37 -1.18 16.80
N PRO A 224 -29.62 -1.20 16.29
CA PRO A 224 -30.09 -2.32 15.49
C PRO A 224 -29.26 -2.40 14.21
N VAL A 225 -28.65 -3.54 13.95
CA VAL A 225 -28.05 -3.87 12.65
C VAL A 225 -28.91 -4.94 11.99
N PRO A 226 -28.96 -4.99 10.65
CA PRO A 226 -29.52 -6.12 9.93
C PRO A 226 -28.83 -7.42 10.34
N ASP A 227 -29.54 -8.54 10.21
CA ASP A 227 -28.89 -9.84 10.38
C ASP A 227 -27.89 -10.12 9.24
N GLU A 228 -27.08 -11.15 9.42
CA GLU A 228 -26.02 -11.52 8.49
C GLU A 228 -26.53 -11.86 7.09
N GLU A 229 -27.67 -12.54 7.00
CA GLU A 229 -28.25 -12.90 5.72
C GLU A 229 -28.72 -11.65 4.95
N GLU A 230 -29.32 -10.69 5.67
CA GLU A 230 -29.82 -9.44 5.10
C GLU A 230 -28.68 -8.55 4.57
N TYR A 231 -27.65 -8.26 5.38
CA TYR A 231 -26.60 -7.35 4.89
C TYR A 231 -25.71 -7.98 3.83
N LEU A 232 -25.39 -9.29 3.91
CA LEU A 232 -24.63 -9.95 2.86
C LEU A 232 -25.46 -10.07 1.58
N GLY A 233 -26.74 -10.38 1.69
CA GLY A 233 -27.67 -10.44 0.56
C GLY A 233 -27.90 -9.10 -0.14
N SER A 234 -27.62 -7.99 0.54
CA SER A 234 -27.76 -6.63 -0.01
C SER A 234 -26.57 -6.17 -0.88
N ILE A 235 -25.45 -6.91 -0.89
CA ILE A 235 -24.26 -6.55 -1.68
C ILE A 235 -24.57 -6.72 -3.17
N LEU A 236 -24.54 -5.62 -3.93
CA LEU A 236 -24.72 -5.68 -5.37
C LEU A 236 -23.45 -6.19 -6.07
N ILE A 237 -23.54 -7.38 -6.65
CA ILE A 237 -22.44 -7.96 -7.44
C ILE A 237 -22.51 -7.48 -8.88
N VAL A 238 -21.46 -6.81 -9.35
CA VAL A 238 -21.32 -6.29 -10.72
C VAL A 238 -20.47 -7.25 -11.55
N PRO A 239 -21.02 -7.97 -12.55
CA PRO A 239 -20.28 -9.01 -13.28
C PRO A 239 -18.97 -8.53 -13.95
N GLU A 240 -17.95 -9.40 -13.91
CA GLU A 240 -16.71 -9.28 -14.70
C GLU A 240 -16.77 -10.19 -15.94
N THR A 241 -17.88 -10.12 -16.67
CA THR A 241 -18.07 -10.90 -17.89
C THR A 241 -17.84 -10.04 -19.12
N HIS A 242 -17.28 -10.65 -20.18
CA HIS A 242 -17.03 -9.96 -21.43
C HIS A 242 -18.29 -9.28 -21.97
N GLY A 243 -18.20 -7.99 -22.27
CA GLY A 243 -19.30 -7.18 -22.79
C GLY A 243 -20.23 -6.58 -21.72
N PHE A 244 -20.04 -6.90 -20.44
CA PHE A 244 -20.75 -6.23 -19.36
C PHE A 244 -20.11 -4.88 -19.03
N ASN A 245 -20.93 -3.85 -18.86
CA ASN A 245 -20.46 -2.53 -18.42
C ASN A 245 -20.25 -2.54 -16.90
N ASN A 246 -19.00 -2.43 -16.47
CA ASN A 246 -18.61 -2.46 -15.06
C ASN A 246 -17.71 -1.25 -14.75
N THR A 247 -18.07 -0.44 -13.74
CA THR A 247 -17.25 0.70 -13.29
C THR A 247 -16.20 0.31 -12.27
N LEU A 248 -16.28 -0.92 -11.72
CA LEU A 248 -15.37 -1.49 -10.72
C LEU A 248 -14.33 -2.44 -11.33
N ASP A 249 -14.45 -2.75 -12.63
CA ASP A 249 -13.44 -3.51 -13.38
C ASP A 249 -13.35 -3.04 -14.83
N HIS A 250 -12.13 -2.97 -15.37
CA HIS A 250 -11.91 -2.61 -16.77
C HIS A 250 -12.10 -3.84 -17.68
N GLY A 251 -12.42 -3.63 -18.96
CA GLY A 251 -12.56 -4.78 -19.88
C GLY A 251 -13.26 -4.51 -21.20
N ARG A 252 -13.98 -3.38 -21.33
CA ARG A 252 -14.77 -3.08 -22.55
C ARG A 252 -14.04 -2.21 -23.58
N CYS A 253 -12.95 -1.56 -23.20
CA CYS A 253 -12.20 -0.66 -24.06
C CYS A 253 -11.19 -1.46 -24.89
N SER A 254 -11.58 -1.96 -26.06
CA SER A 254 -10.73 -2.86 -26.87
C SER A 254 -9.35 -2.28 -27.22
N GLN A 255 -9.23 -0.97 -27.46
CA GLN A 255 -7.93 -0.32 -27.71
C GLN A 255 -7.02 -0.33 -26.47
N PHE A 256 -7.61 -0.29 -25.27
CA PHE A 256 -6.88 -0.38 -24.01
C PHE A 256 -6.51 -1.84 -23.68
N GLU A 257 -7.43 -2.79 -23.88
CA GLU A 257 -7.22 -4.20 -23.54
C GLU A 257 -6.33 -4.95 -24.53
N GLU A 258 -6.52 -4.69 -25.83
CA GLU A 258 -5.93 -5.49 -26.92
C GLU A 258 -5.06 -4.65 -27.86
N GLY A 259 -5.21 -3.32 -27.83
CA GLY A 259 -4.44 -2.40 -28.66
C GLY A 259 -3.01 -2.17 -28.16
N PRO A 260 -2.25 -1.28 -28.82
CA PRO A 260 -0.88 -0.93 -28.42
C PRO A 260 -0.78 -0.45 -26.96
N GLU A 261 -1.84 0.18 -26.46
CA GLU A 261 -1.89 0.72 -25.10
C GLU A 261 -1.86 -0.38 -24.02
N SER A 262 -2.28 -1.61 -24.34
CA SER A 262 -2.20 -2.76 -23.44
C SER A 262 -0.75 -3.12 -23.04
N GLN A 263 0.23 -2.73 -23.86
CA GLN A 263 1.63 -3.11 -23.67
C GLN A 263 2.51 -2.01 -23.07
N VAL A 264 2.02 -0.78 -22.95
CA VAL A 264 2.84 0.36 -22.51
C VAL A 264 3.39 0.15 -21.09
N GLY A 265 2.57 -0.40 -20.19
CA GLY A 265 2.99 -0.78 -18.84
C GLY A 265 4.08 -1.87 -18.84
N ASN A 266 3.91 -2.91 -19.67
CA ASN A 266 4.89 -3.99 -19.81
C ASN A 266 6.22 -3.49 -20.36
N HIS A 267 6.20 -2.67 -21.42
CA HIS A 267 7.41 -2.10 -22.01
C HIS A 267 8.16 -1.22 -21.00
N ALA A 268 7.45 -0.37 -20.25
CA ALA A 268 8.09 0.52 -19.28
C ALA A 268 8.76 -0.25 -18.14
N ARG A 269 8.06 -1.21 -17.52
CA ARG A 269 8.63 -1.98 -16.40
C ARG A 269 9.74 -2.94 -16.85
N ASN A 270 9.61 -3.56 -18.03
CA ASN A 270 10.61 -4.50 -18.52
C ASN A 270 11.92 -3.81 -18.88
N ALA A 271 11.86 -2.62 -19.49
CA ALA A 271 13.06 -1.81 -19.75
C ALA A 271 13.80 -1.43 -18.46
N PHE A 272 13.08 -1.17 -17.37
CA PHE A 272 13.69 -0.95 -16.07
C PHE A 272 14.26 -2.25 -15.48
N ALA A 273 13.53 -3.36 -15.55
CA ALA A 273 13.96 -4.65 -15.04
C ALA A 273 15.25 -5.16 -15.71
N ASP A 274 15.40 -4.96 -17.03
CA ASP A 274 16.64 -5.26 -17.76
C ASP A 274 17.88 -4.58 -17.15
N LYS A 275 17.72 -3.44 -16.45
CA LYS A 275 18.82 -2.70 -15.81
C LYS A 275 19.16 -3.21 -14.42
N PHE A 276 18.17 -3.59 -13.60
CA PHE A 276 18.41 -3.92 -12.18
C PHE A 276 18.50 -5.42 -11.88
N THR A 277 18.00 -6.31 -12.75
CA THR A 277 18.10 -7.75 -12.54
C THR A 277 19.44 -8.40 -12.85
N PRO A 278 20.37 -7.85 -13.67
CA PRO A 278 21.63 -8.54 -13.96
C PRO A 278 22.48 -8.89 -12.72
N PRO A 279 22.67 -8.00 -11.71
CA PRO A 279 23.37 -8.37 -10.48
C PRO A 279 22.65 -9.44 -9.66
N ILE A 280 21.31 -9.45 -9.68
CA ILE A 280 20.48 -10.49 -9.05
C ILE A 280 20.75 -11.83 -9.72
N LEU A 281 20.68 -11.89 -11.05
CA LEU A 281 20.90 -13.10 -11.83
C LEU A 281 22.29 -13.69 -11.59
N GLN A 282 23.32 -12.84 -11.58
CA GLN A 282 24.68 -13.28 -11.25
C GLN A 282 24.73 -13.92 -9.87
N ARG A 283 24.13 -13.28 -8.86
CA ARG A 283 24.10 -13.82 -7.49
C ARG A 283 23.31 -15.12 -7.38
N LEU A 284 22.19 -15.25 -8.08
CA LEU A 284 21.41 -16.50 -8.15
C LEU A 284 22.24 -17.62 -8.77
N HIS A 285 22.92 -17.35 -9.90
CA HIS A 285 23.81 -18.29 -10.55
C HIS A 285 24.95 -18.73 -9.62
N ASP A 286 25.60 -17.78 -8.94
CA ASP A 286 26.72 -18.06 -8.05
C ASP A 286 26.31 -18.92 -6.84
N ASN A 287 25.07 -18.78 -6.34
CA ASN A 287 24.59 -19.54 -5.18
C ASN A 287 23.93 -20.87 -5.52
N LEU A 288 23.34 -21.02 -6.71
CA LEU A 288 22.66 -22.24 -7.14
C LEU A 288 23.56 -23.17 -8.00
N GLY A 289 24.57 -22.59 -8.66
CA GLY A 289 25.40 -23.29 -9.64
C GLY A 289 24.59 -23.88 -10.79
N GLY A 290 25.21 -24.75 -11.58
CA GLY A 290 24.58 -25.38 -12.75
C GLY A 290 24.31 -24.40 -13.90
N ASP A 291 23.89 -24.94 -15.04
CA ASP A 291 23.45 -24.14 -16.19
C ASP A 291 21.92 -23.99 -16.15
N LEU A 292 21.46 -23.10 -15.27
CA LEU A 292 20.02 -22.87 -15.05
C LEU A 292 19.36 -22.00 -16.11
N ALA A 293 20.15 -21.31 -16.95
CA ALA A 293 19.69 -20.33 -17.93
C ALA A 293 18.61 -19.36 -17.39
N LEU A 294 18.79 -18.86 -16.16
CA LEU A 294 17.83 -17.96 -15.52
C LEU A 294 17.71 -16.64 -16.29
N THR A 295 16.49 -16.20 -16.48
CA THR A 295 16.13 -14.96 -17.21
C THR A 295 15.73 -13.85 -16.25
N ARG A 296 15.66 -12.60 -16.74
CA ARG A 296 15.07 -11.48 -15.99
C ARG A 296 13.73 -11.83 -15.35
N ASP A 297 12.86 -12.49 -16.11
CA ASP A 297 11.52 -12.84 -15.65
C ASP A 297 11.58 -13.88 -14.51
N ASP A 298 12.57 -14.77 -14.51
CA ASP A 298 12.80 -15.68 -13.38
C ASP A 298 13.25 -14.93 -12.13
N ALA A 299 14.14 -13.95 -12.26
CA ALA A 299 14.53 -13.10 -11.14
C ALA A 299 13.31 -12.37 -10.54
N ILE A 300 12.45 -11.79 -11.40
CA ILE A 300 11.20 -11.16 -10.96
C ILE A 300 10.24 -12.17 -10.34
N ASN A 301 10.08 -13.36 -10.91
CA ASN A 301 9.22 -14.40 -10.34
C ASN A 301 9.69 -14.83 -8.94
N ILE A 302 11.01 -14.94 -8.71
CA ILE A 302 11.55 -15.25 -7.39
C ILE A 302 11.34 -14.08 -6.42
N MET A 303 11.42 -12.83 -6.89
CA MET A 303 11.04 -11.66 -6.08
C MET A 303 9.54 -11.66 -5.74
N ASP A 304 8.66 -12.02 -6.69
CA ASP A 304 7.21 -12.12 -6.48
C ASP A 304 6.87 -13.16 -5.39
N LEU A 305 7.66 -14.22 -5.25
CA LEU A 305 7.41 -15.26 -4.23
C LEU A 305 7.55 -14.74 -2.80
N CYS A 306 8.38 -13.73 -2.53
CA CYS A 306 8.52 -13.13 -1.21
C CYS A 306 7.19 -12.59 -0.64
N PRO A 307 6.48 -11.64 -1.30
CA PRO A 307 5.20 -11.16 -0.79
C PRO A 307 4.16 -12.28 -0.69
N PHE A 308 4.04 -13.16 -1.69
CA PHE A 308 3.01 -14.20 -1.69
C PHE A 308 3.19 -15.24 -0.58
N TYR A 309 4.40 -15.76 -0.38
CA TYR A 309 4.67 -16.66 0.76
C TYR A 309 4.58 -15.95 2.10
N THR A 310 4.85 -14.64 2.15
CA THR A 310 4.67 -13.88 3.39
C THR A 310 3.20 -13.80 3.75
N VAL A 311 2.32 -13.33 2.85
CA VAL A 311 0.89 -13.15 3.17
C VAL A 311 0.10 -14.45 3.29
N ALA A 312 0.61 -15.55 2.73
CA ALA A 312 0.05 -16.89 2.96
C ALA A 312 0.45 -17.49 4.32
N ASN A 313 1.42 -16.89 5.03
CA ASN A 313 1.83 -17.31 6.37
C ASN A 313 0.81 -16.84 7.43
N PRO A 314 0.57 -17.60 8.52
CA PRO A 314 -0.27 -17.14 9.64
C PRO A 314 0.20 -15.87 10.36
N ASN A 315 1.48 -15.49 10.29
CA ASN A 315 2.01 -14.30 10.98
C ASN A 315 2.87 -13.39 10.07
N PRO A 316 2.29 -12.80 9.01
CA PRO A 316 3.04 -12.08 7.97
C PRO A 316 3.78 -10.84 8.46
N GLN A 317 3.37 -10.24 9.58
CA GLN A 317 3.97 -9.03 10.14
C GLN A 317 5.27 -9.30 10.90
N THR A 318 5.43 -10.52 11.43
CA THR A 318 6.60 -10.92 12.22
C THR A 318 7.46 -11.97 11.53
N ASN A 319 6.95 -12.62 10.49
CA ASN A 319 7.62 -13.70 9.78
C ASN A 319 7.51 -13.52 8.27
N VAL A 320 8.45 -12.75 7.70
CA VAL A 320 8.59 -12.61 6.24
C VAL A 320 9.19 -13.88 5.65
N SER A 321 8.82 -14.20 4.41
CA SER A 321 9.32 -15.39 3.71
C SER A 321 10.85 -15.38 3.53
N ASP A 322 11.47 -16.57 3.56
CA ASP A 322 12.90 -16.75 3.25
C ASP A 322 13.29 -16.22 1.86
N PHE A 323 12.36 -16.24 0.89
CA PHE A 323 12.54 -15.59 -0.41
C PHE A 323 12.93 -14.12 -0.29
N CYS A 324 12.41 -13.43 0.73
CA CYS A 324 12.66 -12.02 0.94
C CYS A 324 14.13 -11.71 1.25
N HIS A 325 14.84 -12.66 1.84
CA HIS A 325 16.23 -12.55 2.25
C HIS A 325 17.23 -12.83 1.11
N LEU A 326 16.75 -13.29 -0.06
CA LEU A 326 17.58 -13.47 -1.26
C LEU A 326 17.95 -12.14 -1.94
N PHE A 327 17.29 -11.05 -1.53
CA PHE A 327 17.40 -9.73 -2.15
C PHE A 327 17.75 -8.67 -1.12
N THR A 328 18.55 -7.70 -1.55
CA THR A 328 18.93 -6.55 -0.74
C THR A 328 17.79 -5.53 -0.66
N HIS A 329 17.83 -4.65 0.33
CA HIS A 329 16.87 -3.55 0.42
C HIS A 329 16.91 -2.65 -0.84
N ASP A 330 18.09 -2.40 -1.43
CA ASP A 330 18.13 -1.57 -2.65
C ASP A 330 17.43 -2.25 -3.84
N GLU A 331 17.56 -3.58 -3.97
CA GLU A 331 16.81 -4.35 -4.96
C GLU A 331 15.30 -4.32 -4.68
N TRP A 332 14.87 -4.36 -3.42
CA TRP A 332 13.46 -4.16 -3.06
C TRP A 332 12.92 -2.77 -3.44
N LYS A 333 13.72 -1.70 -3.29
CA LYS A 333 13.35 -0.37 -3.80
C LYS A 333 13.22 -0.35 -5.32
N SER A 334 14.08 -1.09 -6.03
CA SER A 334 13.98 -1.23 -7.48
C SER A 334 12.76 -2.05 -7.89
N TYR A 335 12.42 -3.11 -7.15
CA TYR A 335 11.21 -3.89 -7.37
C TYR A 335 9.94 -3.08 -7.12
N ASP A 336 9.86 -2.30 -6.03
CA ASP A 336 8.74 -1.39 -5.77
C ASP A 336 8.54 -0.37 -6.91
N TYR A 337 9.64 0.16 -7.43
CA TYR A 337 9.61 1.07 -8.58
C TYR A 337 9.23 0.37 -9.88
N TYR A 338 9.71 -0.86 -10.12
CA TYR A 338 9.30 -1.72 -11.24
C TYR A 338 7.79 -1.94 -11.24
N GLN A 339 7.20 -2.24 -10.08
CA GLN A 339 5.76 -2.37 -9.93
C GLN A 339 5.03 -1.04 -10.19
N SER A 340 5.58 0.07 -9.68
CA SER A 340 5.04 1.41 -9.90
C SER A 340 5.05 1.81 -11.37
N LEU A 341 6.09 1.48 -12.14
CA LEU A 341 6.14 1.70 -13.59
C LEU A 341 5.03 0.91 -14.31
N GLY A 342 4.88 -0.37 -13.97
CA GLY A 342 3.83 -1.22 -14.55
C GLY A 342 2.43 -0.65 -14.31
N LYS A 343 2.19 -0.12 -13.12
CA LYS A 343 0.92 0.51 -12.75
C LYS A 343 0.72 1.88 -13.39
N TYR A 344 1.72 2.75 -13.36
CA TYR A 344 1.65 4.11 -13.91
C TYR A 344 1.39 4.11 -15.42
N TYR A 345 2.17 3.32 -16.15
CA TYR A 345 2.10 3.21 -17.61
C TYR A 345 1.06 2.19 -18.09
N GLY A 346 0.51 1.37 -17.20
CA GLY A 346 -0.58 0.45 -17.50
C GLY A 346 -1.96 1.09 -17.33
N TYR A 347 -2.20 1.75 -16.20
CA TYR A 347 -3.57 2.09 -15.75
C TYR A 347 -3.76 3.55 -15.35
N ALA A 348 -2.68 4.31 -15.15
CA ALA A 348 -2.73 5.72 -14.74
C ALA A 348 -2.27 6.66 -15.88
N ASN A 349 -1.82 7.87 -15.52
CA ASN A 349 -1.48 8.96 -16.44
C ASN A 349 -0.36 8.64 -17.45
N GLY A 350 0.41 7.56 -17.23
CA GLY A 350 1.41 7.11 -18.21
C GLY A 350 0.80 6.41 -19.42
N ASN A 351 -0.45 5.96 -19.33
CA ASN A 351 -1.18 5.34 -20.43
C ASN A 351 -2.19 6.34 -21.02
N PRO A 352 -2.22 6.57 -22.34
CA PRO A 352 -3.18 7.46 -22.99
C PRO A 352 -4.66 7.14 -22.71
N LEU A 353 -4.98 5.87 -22.46
CA LEU A 353 -6.34 5.40 -22.17
C LEU A 353 -6.52 4.94 -20.71
N GLY A 354 -5.48 5.04 -19.87
CA GLY A 354 -5.53 4.66 -18.45
C GLY A 354 -6.60 5.43 -17.67
N PRO A 355 -6.57 6.77 -17.62
CA PRO A 355 -7.57 7.56 -16.93
C PRO A 355 -8.99 7.32 -17.46
N THR A 356 -9.15 7.09 -18.76
CA THR A 356 -10.46 6.86 -19.40
C THR A 356 -11.21 5.67 -18.79
N GLN A 357 -10.52 4.64 -18.29
CA GLN A 357 -11.19 3.48 -17.69
C GLN A 357 -11.89 3.82 -16.36
N GLY A 358 -11.47 4.90 -15.68
CA GLY A 358 -12.06 5.34 -14.42
C GLY A 358 -13.24 6.30 -14.55
N VAL A 359 -13.54 6.82 -15.75
CA VAL A 359 -14.52 7.90 -15.96
C VAL A 359 -15.93 7.50 -15.52
N GLY A 360 -16.36 6.27 -15.79
CA GLY A 360 -17.69 5.79 -15.41
C GLY A 360 -17.90 5.83 -13.89
N PHE A 361 -16.93 5.38 -13.10
CA PHE A 361 -16.98 5.48 -11.63
C PHE A 361 -16.96 6.92 -11.15
N VAL A 362 -16.17 7.80 -11.78
CA VAL A 362 -16.14 9.23 -11.42
C VAL A 362 -17.51 9.87 -11.64
N ASN A 363 -18.20 9.54 -12.74
CA ASN A 363 -19.55 10.02 -13.00
C ASN A 363 -20.59 9.44 -12.03
N GLU A 364 -20.43 8.20 -11.57
CA GLU A 364 -21.21 7.63 -10.47
C GLU A 364 -20.97 8.35 -9.14
N LEU A 365 -19.72 8.68 -8.81
CA LEU A 365 -19.36 9.43 -7.60
C LEU A 365 -19.96 10.84 -7.64
N VAL A 366 -19.87 11.53 -8.77
CA VAL A 366 -20.50 12.86 -8.95
C VAL A 366 -22.01 12.77 -8.76
N ALA A 367 -22.67 11.74 -9.30
CA ALA A 367 -24.09 11.49 -9.11
C ALA A 367 -24.46 11.35 -7.62
N ARG A 368 -23.68 10.57 -6.86
CA ARG A 368 -23.86 10.39 -5.40
C ARG A 368 -23.65 11.69 -4.62
N LEU A 369 -22.55 12.41 -4.88
CA LEU A 369 -22.22 13.67 -4.19
C LEU A 369 -23.28 14.76 -4.42
N THR A 370 -23.85 14.82 -5.64
CA THR A 370 -24.82 15.84 -6.05
C THR A 370 -26.27 15.39 -5.93
N ARG A 371 -26.52 14.11 -5.62
CA ARG A 371 -27.83 13.46 -5.62
C ARG A 371 -28.59 13.66 -6.93
N ARG A 372 -27.89 13.49 -8.06
CA ARG A 372 -28.45 13.62 -9.42
C ARG A 372 -28.24 12.33 -10.20
N PRO A 373 -29.09 12.02 -11.21
CA PRO A 373 -28.89 10.86 -12.07
C PRO A 373 -27.52 10.83 -12.73
N VAL A 374 -26.96 9.63 -12.92
CA VAL A 374 -25.67 9.42 -13.59
C VAL A 374 -25.75 9.91 -15.04
N GLN A 375 -24.74 10.69 -15.44
CA GLN A 375 -24.55 11.15 -16.82
C GLN A 375 -23.23 10.58 -17.34
N ASP A 376 -23.29 9.44 -18.01
CA ASP A 376 -22.12 8.75 -18.53
C ASP A 376 -22.48 7.92 -19.76
N HIS A 377 -21.50 7.71 -20.63
CA HIS A 377 -21.60 6.87 -21.83
C HIS A 377 -20.32 6.03 -22.03
N THR A 378 -19.63 5.73 -20.92
CA THR A 378 -18.37 4.98 -20.90
C THR A 378 -18.58 3.57 -20.35
N SER A 379 -18.22 3.31 -19.10
CA SER A 379 -18.26 2.00 -18.45
C SER A 379 -19.47 1.80 -17.53
N THR A 380 -20.36 2.78 -17.38
CA THR A 380 -21.59 2.62 -16.59
C THR A 380 -22.61 1.71 -17.27
N ASN A 381 -23.36 0.96 -16.47
CA ASN A 381 -24.52 0.20 -16.92
C ASN A 381 -25.79 1.01 -16.64
N SER A 382 -26.43 1.53 -17.69
CA SER A 382 -27.60 2.40 -17.55
C SER A 382 -28.82 1.73 -16.91
N THR A 383 -28.94 0.40 -16.98
CA THR A 383 -29.98 -0.34 -16.26
C THR A 383 -29.70 -0.34 -14.76
N LEU A 384 -28.44 -0.56 -14.35
CA LEU A 384 -28.07 -0.53 -12.92
C LEU A 384 -28.15 0.89 -12.35
N THR A 385 -27.61 1.89 -13.05
CA THR A 385 -27.60 3.28 -12.57
C THR A 385 -28.95 3.98 -12.70
N GLY A 386 -29.89 3.39 -13.43
CA GLY A 386 -31.25 3.92 -13.65
C GLY A 386 -32.28 3.50 -12.61
N SER A 387 -31.93 2.62 -11.67
CA SER A 387 -32.83 2.11 -10.63
C SER A 387 -32.35 2.51 -9.24
N PRO A 388 -33.23 3.01 -8.34
CA PRO A 388 -32.86 3.30 -6.95
C PRO A 388 -32.47 2.05 -6.16
N ASP A 389 -32.93 0.85 -6.57
CA ASP A 389 -32.61 -0.41 -5.89
C ASP A 389 -31.15 -0.82 -6.11
N THR A 390 -30.58 -0.48 -7.27
CA THR A 390 -29.21 -0.86 -7.67
C THR A 390 -28.25 0.32 -7.74
N PHE A 391 -28.76 1.55 -7.61
CA PHE A 391 -27.95 2.76 -7.51
C PHE A 391 -28.70 3.86 -6.72
N PRO A 392 -28.87 3.70 -5.40
CA PRO A 392 -29.53 4.70 -4.57
C PRO A 392 -28.69 5.98 -4.49
N LEU A 393 -29.34 7.15 -4.53
CA LEU A 393 -28.72 8.48 -4.46
C LEU A 393 -28.92 9.18 -3.11
N ASP A 394 -29.62 8.53 -2.18
CA ASP A 394 -30.04 9.06 -0.89
C ASP A 394 -29.21 8.53 0.28
N ARG A 395 -28.25 7.61 0.05
CA ARG A 395 -27.38 7.10 1.11
C ARG A 395 -26.33 8.11 1.52
N ALA A 396 -25.92 8.04 2.78
CA ALA A 396 -24.81 8.84 3.30
C ALA A 396 -23.46 8.09 3.24
N LEU A 397 -23.49 6.76 3.22
CA LEU A 397 -22.31 5.91 3.18
C LEU A 397 -22.43 4.90 2.04
N TYR A 398 -21.36 4.80 1.24
CA TYR A 398 -21.23 3.88 0.13
C TYR A 398 -19.90 3.12 0.24
N ALA A 399 -19.90 1.84 -0.13
CA ALA A 399 -18.68 1.05 -0.19
C ALA A 399 -18.62 0.24 -1.49
N ASP A 400 -17.57 0.46 -2.28
CA ASP A 400 -17.35 -0.25 -3.54
C ASP A 400 -16.04 -1.05 -3.48
N PHE A 401 -16.08 -2.32 -3.89
CA PHE A 401 -14.94 -3.23 -3.89
C PHE A 401 -14.48 -3.55 -5.33
N SER A 402 -13.18 -3.37 -5.58
CA SER A 402 -12.59 -3.34 -6.92
C SER A 402 -11.17 -3.96 -6.95
N HIS A 403 -10.46 -3.75 -8.05
CA HIS A 403 -9.09 -4.17 -8.31
C HIS A 403 -8.12 -2.99 -8.30
N ASP A 404 -6.84 -3.28 -8.07
CA ASP A 404 -5.76 -2.29 -8.14
C ASP A 404 -5.71 -1.53 -9.48
N ASN A 405 -5.89 -2.23 -10.59
CA ASN A 405 -5.88 -1.65 -11.93
C ASN A 405 -6.95 -0.55 -12.07
N THR A 406 -8.21 -0.91 -11.83
CA THR A 406 -9.35 -0.01 -12.00
C THR A 406 -9.30 1.13 -11.00
N MET A 407 -8.90 0.87 -9.75
CA MET A 407 -8.72 1.93 -8.74
C MET A 407 -7.71 2.99 -9.20
N LEU A 408 -6.59 2.59 -9.82
CA LEU A 408 -5.63 3.55 -10.37
C LEU A 408 -6.20 4.37 -11.52
N SER A 409 -6.97 3.75 -12.42
CA SER A 409 -7.66 4.46 -13.48
C SER A 409 -8.67 5.46 -12.92
N ILE A 410 -9.37 5.12 -11.83
CA ILE A 410 -10.26 6.03 -11.09
C ILE A 410 -9.48 7.19 -10.48
N TYR A 411 -8.35 6.93 -9.82
CA TYR A 411 -7.51 7.98 -9.23
C TYR A 411 -6.96 8.94 -10.28
N ALA A 412 -6.59 8.41 -11.45
CA ALA A 412 -6.15 9.17 -12.59
C ALA A 412 -7.29 10.02 -13.19
N ALA A 413 -8.50 9.45 -13.35
CA ALA A 413 -9.68 10.17 -13.82
C ALA A 413 -10.10 11.31 -12.87
N LEU A 414 -9.95 11.11 -11.56
CA LEU A 414 -10.15 12.14 -10.54
C LEU A 414 -9.05 13.20 -10.52
N GLY A 415 -7.95 13.00 -11.23
CA GLY A 415 -6.81 13.91 -11.28
C GLY A 415 -5.96 13.93 -10.01
N LEU A 416 -6.04 12.90 -9.16
CA LEU A 416 -5.37 12.85 -7.86
C LEU A 416 -3.83 12.92 -7.95
N TYR A 417 -3.28 12.53 -9.10
CA TYR A 417 -1.83 12.48 -9.36
C TYR A 417 -1.45 13.29 -10.61
N ASN A 418 -2.19 14.37 -10.92
CA ASN A 418 -1.91 15.22 -12.09
C ASN A 418 -0.60 16.01 -11.99
N LEU A 419 -0.08 16.22 -10.77
CA LEU A 419 1.22 16.85 -10.55
C LEU A 419 2.39 15.86 -10.66
N THR A 420 2.11 14.56 -10.75
CA THR A 420 3.14 13.55 -10.97
C THR A 420 3.64 13.63 -12.41
N GLU A 421 4.87 14.08 -12.59
CA GLU A 421 5.56 14.01 -13.88
C GLU A 421 5.69 12.55 -14.37
N PRO A 422 5.74 12.30 -15.69
CA PRO A 422 5.94 10.96 -16.23
C PRO A 422 7.13 10.24 -15.60
N LEU A 423 6.87 9.06 -15.04
CA LEU A 423 7.90 8.31 -14.31
C LEU A 423 9.09 7.92 -15.21
N PRO A 424 10.34 8.22 -14.82
CA PRO A 424 11.50 7.81 -15.60
C PRO A 424 11.57 6.29 -15.79
N ARG A 425 11.58 5.83 -17.04
CA ARG A 425 11.52 4.38 -17.36
C ARG A 425 12.81 3.62 -17.08
N LEU A 426 13.94 4.31 -16.93
CA LEU A 426 15.26 3.69 -16.76
C LEU A 426 15.93 4.03 -15.42
N ASP A 427 15.39 5.00 -14.67
CA ASP A 427 15.97 5.47 -13.42
C ASP A 427 14.92 5.47 -12.31
N ARG A 428 15.34 5.03 -11.12
CA ARG A 428 14.46 4.95 -9.96
C ARG A 428 14.24 6.34 -9.35
N THR A 429 12.99 6.68 -9.07
CA THR A 429 12.62 7.83 -8.24
C THR A 429 11.80 7.39 -7.02
N SER A 430 11.81 8.19 -5.96
CA SER A 430 11.10 7.91 -4.72
C SER A 430 9.65 8.42 -4.76
N PRO A 431 8.71 7.81 -4.01
CA PRO A 431 7.32 8.28 -3.94
C PRO A 431 7.18 9.78 -3.60
N GLY A 432 8.04 10.33 -2.74
CA GLY A 432 8.02 11.77 -2.40
C GLY A 432 8.37 12.70 -3.56
N LYS A 433 9.11 12.22 -4.58
CA LYS A 433 9.45 12.99 -5.79
C LYS A 433 8.42 12.79 -6.92
N THR A 434 7.49 11.87 -6.74
CA THR A 434 6.42 11.54 -7.68
C THR A 434 5.08 12.01 -7.12
N GLU A 435 5.09 13.02 -6.25
CA GLU A 435 3.90 13.58 -5.61
C GLU A 435 3.05 12.53 -4.87
N GLY A 436 3.73 11.52 -4.31
CA GLY A 436 3.14 10.41 -3.57
C GLY A 436 2.64 9.26 -4.44
N PHE A 437 2.93 9.25 -5.74
CA PHE A 437 2.60 8.12 -6.60
C PHE A 437 3.63 6.98 -6.45
N ALA A 438 3.17 5.84 -5.95
CA ALA A 438 3.84 4.55 -6.04
C ALA A 438 2.80 3.44 -5.88
N ALA A 439 2.98 2.28 -6.52
CA ALA A 439 2.00 1.20 -6.45
C ALA A 439 1.73 0.73 -5.01
N SER A 440 2.77 0.71 -4.16
CA SER A 440 2.67 0.39 -2.73
C SER A 440 1.95 1.47 -1.92
N TRP A 441 1.96 2.73 -2.37
CA TRP A 441 1.28 3.83 -1.70
C TRP A 441 -0.16 4.02 -2.15
N THR A 442 -0.49 3.62 -3.38
CA THR A 442 -1.81 3.86 -3.97
C THR A 442 -2.70 2.64 -3.93
N VAL A 443 -2.19 1.45 -4.31
CA VAL A 443 -2.99 0.23 -4.46
C VAL A 443 -2.33 -1.02 -3.85
N PRO A 444 -1.91 -0.99 -2.57
CA PRO A 444 -1.51 -2.20 -1.86
C PRO A 444 -2.71 -3.16 -1.71
N PHE A 445 -2.48 -4.39 -1.22
CA PHE A 445 -3.58 -5.25 -0.78
C PHE A 445 -4.39 -4.59 0.33
N ALA A 446 -5.73 -4.65 0.26
CA ALA A 446 -6.64 -3.88 1.13
C ALA A 446 -6.40 -2.35 1.11
N GLY A 447 -5.79 -1.84 0.02
CA GLY A 447 -5.67 -0.41 -0.23
C GLY A 447 -7.06 0.22 -0.42
N ARG A 448 -7.22 1.48 0.01
CA ARG A 448 -8.50 2.17 0.01
C ARG A 448 -8.41 3.66 -0.24
N MET A 449 -9.48 4.18 -0.85
CA MET A 449 -9.75 5.60 -0.99
C MET A 449 -11.05 5.94 -0.25
N PHE A 450 -11.02 7.08 0.44
CA PHE A 450 -12.20 7.74 0.97
C PHE A 450 -12.46 9.03 0.20
N VAL A 451 -13.71 9.26 -0.20
CA VAL A 451 -14.19 10.58 -0.64
C VAL A 451 -15.20 11.05 0.39
N GLU A 452 -14.84 12.10 1.11
CA GLU A 452 -15.64 12.67 2.18
C GLU A 452 -16.31 13.96 1.68
N LYS A 453 -17.57 14.17 2.05
CA LYS A 453 -18.19 15.49 2.06
C LYS A 453 -18.43 15.91 3.51
N MET A 454 -18.13 17.16 3.84
CA MET A 454 -18.27 17.68 5.19
C MET A 454 -18.82 19.10 5.20
N THR A 455 -19.49 19.46 6.28
CA THR A 455 -19.92 20.84 6.55
C THR A 455 -19.09 21.39 7.71
N CYS A 456 -18.59 22.61 7.58
CA CYS A 456 -17.72 23.24 8.58
C CYS A 456 -18.32 24.55 9.10
N SER A 457 -18.37 24.68 10.43
CA SER A 457 -19.04 25.78 11.13
C SER A 457 -18.38 27.14 10.90
N ALA A 458 -17.05 27.17 10.71
CA ALA A 458 -16.24 28.38 10.56
C ALA A 458 -16.30 29.01 9.15
N GLU A 459 -16.84 28.29 8.15
CA GLU A 459 -16.83 28.71 6.75
C GLU A 459 -18.24 29.04 6.21
N GLY A 460 -19.25 29.18 7.07
CA GLY A 460 -20.58 29.68 6.68
C GLY A 460 -21.49 28.65 6.01
N GLU A 461 -21.55 27.43 6.55
CA GLU A 461 -22.32 26.29 6.01
C GLU A 461 -21.83 25.79 4.63
N GLU A 462 -20.57 26.03 4.26
CA GLU A 462 -20.01 25.52 3.00
C GLU A 462 -19.78 23.99 3.05
N GLU A 463 -20.16 23.29 1.98
CA GLU A 463 -19.83 21.87 1.77
C GLU A 463 -18.41 21.76 1.17
N LEU A 464 -17.55 20.98 1.82
CA LEU A 464 -16.20 20.69 1.34
C LEU A 464 -16.09 19.22 0.95
N VAL A 465 -15.30 18.96 -0.10
CA VAL A 465 -14.92 17.59 -0.50
C VAL A 465 -13.45 17.35 -0.19
N ARG A 466 -13.15 16.18 0.38
CA ARG A 466 -11.78 15.72 0.64
C ARG A 466 -11.60 14.30 0.12
N VAL A 467 -10.41 14.01 -0.41
CA VAL A 467 -10.02 12.65 -0.82
C VAL A 467 -8.83 12.18 0.01
N ILE A 468 -8.92 10.96 0.52
CA ILE A 468 -7.88 10.30 1.31
C ILE A 468 -7.55 8.97 0.65
N VAL A 469 -6.29 8.72 0.34
CA VAL A 469 -5.81 7.44 -0.22
C VAL A 469 -4.83 6.82 0.75
N ASN A 470 -5.17 5.67 1.32
CA ASN A 470 -4.36 4.95 2.32
C ASN A 470 -3.86 5.88 3.44
N ASP A 471 -4.80 6.64 4.01
CA ASP A 471 -4.64 7.65 5.07
C ASP A 471 -3.85 8.90 4.69
N ARG A 472 -3.39 9.03 3.44
CA ARG A 472 -2.87 10.28 2.90
C ARG A 472 -3.98 11.12 2.34
N VAL A 473 -4.18 12.32 2.90
CA VAL A 473 -4.98 13.35 2.25
C VAL A 473 -4.30 13.73 0.94
N VAL A 474 -5.03 13.62 -0.17
CA VAL A 474 -4.55 13.98 -1.51
C VAL A 474 -5.22 15.29 -1.93
N PRO A 475 -4.47 16.40 -2.05
CA PRO A 475 -5.04 17.68 -2.46
C PRO A 475 -5.65 17.60 -3.87
N LEU A 476 -6.94 17.93 -3.98
CA LEU A 476 -7.63 17.99 -5.26
C LEU A 476 -7.08 19.15 -6.11
N GLN A 477 -6.91 18.90 -7.39
CA GLN A 477 -6.33 19.85 -8.35
C GLN A 477 -7.45 20.56 -9.13
N GLY A 478 -7.22 21.81 -9.55
CA GLY A 478 -8.17 22.56 -10.38
C GLY A 478 -9.31 23.27 -9.61
N PHE A 479 -9.28 23.21 -8.28
CA PHE A 479 -10.23 23.90 -7.40
C PHE A 479 -9.50 24.93 -6.52
N LYS A 480 -10.23 25.88 -5.94
CA LYS A 480 -9.68 26.68 -4.83
C LYS A 480 -9.48 25.74 -3.65
N THR A 481 -8.24 25.35 -3.41
CA THR A 481 -7.85 24.53 -2.27
C THR A 481 -7.97 25.37 -1.01
N PHE A 482 -8.79 24.90 -0.07
CA PHE A 482 -8.77 25.35 1.31
C PHE A 482 -7.89 24.41 2.10
N ARG A 483 -7.45 24.83 3.29
CA ARG A 483 -6.46 24.11 4.10
C ARG A 483 -6.80 22.63 4.36
N PHE A 484 -8.08 22.25 4.23
CA PHE A 484 -8.60 20.92 4.56
C PHE A 484 -9.41 20.23 3.44
N GLY A 485 -9.57 20.84 2.27
CA GLY A 485 -10.44 20.30 1.22
C GLY A 485 -10.59 21.24 0.01
N CYS A 486 -11.48 20.90 -0.91
CA CYS A 486 -11.84 21.75 -2.04
C CYS A 486 -13.34 22.01 -2.06
N LYS A 487 -13.68 23.18 -2.61
CA LYS A 487 -15.05 23.63 -2.86
C LYS A 487 -15.58 23.12 -4.18
#